data_AF-A0A8C9U461-F1
#
_entry.id   AF-A0A8C9U461-F1
#
_cell.length_a   1.000
_cell.length_b   1.000
_cell.length_c   1.000
_cell.angle_alpha   90.00
_cell.angle_beta   90.00
_cell.angle_gamma   90.00
#
_symmetry.space_group_name_H-M   'P 1'
#
loop_
_entity.id
_entity.type
_entity.pdbx_description
1 polymer ?
#
loop_
_entity_poly.entity_id
_entity_poly.type
_entity_poly.pdbx_seq_one_letter_code
_entity_poly.pdbx_strand_id
1 'polypeptide(L)'
;LSTAIYHAFSSLCYFTPVLGAIIADSWLGKFKTIIYLSIVYVIGHVIKSIGAIPSVGDNTVHIVLSMAGLVLIALGTGGIKPCVSAFGGDQFEDKHTEERRKFFSIFYMSINAGSVLSTLITPILRGDVKCFGNDCYALAFGVPAVLMMISLVVFIAGSGLYKKSPPEGNILLSVCGCIGFAVKNRWKRSKHDPKRDHWLNWAEEKYPKRLIEEIKMVLRVLVLYIPLPMFWALFDQQGSRWTLQATRMNLNILLNAFLILVFVPIFDMGVYPLIGLFNFLKKQPLWESLLQVFNLMENEVKVQIPGNDLFPDAISSYEVSKRYIHSTVLPQSLSFVFFFSARFINGHNEGLNISVGGQEFEVAPAYGITPNKSIARGEYREVKCISSQMEYIIDLGLLDFGASYSVILKTNLQGIEVFKMEDVHANNVSIAWQVPQYALITAGEVMFSITGLEFSYSQAPANMKSVLQAGWLMTVAFGNVIVLIVAEGAELQQWAEFVLFAALLVAVCIIFSIIAYFYTYVNPKQWDRNSPGING
;
A
#
# COMPACT_ATOMS: atom_id res chain seq x y z
N LEU A 1 -8.39 13.65 9.40
CA LEU A 1 -9.38 13.28 8.36
C LEU A 1 -8.85 12.50 7.13
N SER A 2 -8.12 13.09 6.15
CA SER A 2 -7.72 12.31 4.93
C SER A 2 -6.87 11.07 5.26
N THR A 3 -5.91 11.21 6.17
CA THR A 3 -5.09 10.11 6.70
C THR A 3 -5.96 9.04 7.37
N ALA A 4 -6.94 9.45 8.18
CA ALA A 4 -7.85 8.54 8.86
C ALA A 4 -8.71 7.74 7.88
N ILE A 5 -9.28 8.38 6.87
CA ILE A 5 -10.08 7.70 5.83
C ILE A 5 -9.21 6.69 5.07
N TYR A 6 -7.98 7.05 4.72
CA TYR A 6 -7.03 6.15 4.07
C TYR A 6 -6.77 4.88 4.89
N HIS A 7 -6.40 5.04 6.17
CA HIS A 7 -6.11 3.88 7.02
C HIS A 7 -7.35 3.08 7.40
N ALA A 8 -8.52 3.72 7.56
CA ALA A 8 -9.78 3.01 7.75
C ALA A 8 -10.14 2.16 6.51
N PHE A 9 -9.99 2.73 5.31
CA PHE A 9 -10.20 2.02 4.05
C PHE A 9 -9.21 0.84 3.91
N SER A 10 -7.92 1.09 4.10
CA SER A 10 -6.89 0.04 4.03
C SER A 10 -7.15 -1.06 5.06
N SER A 11 -7.49 -0.71 6.30
CA SER A 11 -7.86 -1.69 7.33
C SER A 11 -9.02 -2.58 6.88
N LEU A 12 -10.07 -1.99 6.30
CA LEU A 12 -11.22 -2.72 5.78
C LEU A 12 -10.83 -3.64 4.59
N CYS A 13 -9.97 -3.18 3.68
CA CYS A 13 -9.44 -3.99 2.58
C CYS A 13 -8.65 -5.23 3.03
N TYR A 14 -7.99 -5.17 4.19
CA TYR A 14 -7.20 -6.28 4.75
C TYR A 14 -7.97 -7.12 5.77
N PHE A 15 -9.10 -6.64 6.28
CA PHE A 15 -10.01 -7.39 7.16
C PHE A 15 -11.03 -8.23 6.38
N THR A 16 -11.61 -7.67 5.32
CA THR A 16 -12.62 -8.33 4.47
C THR A 16 -12.17 -9.60 3.73
N PRO A 17 -10.87 -9.89 3.48
CA PRO A 17 -10.42 -11.21 3.01
C PRO A 17 -10.92 -12.36 3.88
N VAL A 18 -11.03 -12.18 5.20
CA VAL A 18 -11.56 -13.20 6.10
C VAL A 18 -13.00 -13.56 5.74
N LEU A 19 -13.83 -12.55 5.45
CA LEU A 19 -15.21 -12.74 5.02
C LEU A 19 -15.27 -13.42 3.64
N GLY A 20 -14.42 -12.99 2.70
CA GLY A 20 -14.32 -13.60 1.37
C GLY A 20 -13.98 -15.10 1.41
N ALA A 21 -12.99 -15.46 2.24
CA ALA A 21 -12.61 -16.86 2.45
C ALA A 21 -13.75 -17.68 3.06
N ILE A 22 -14.42 -17.16 4.10
CA ILE A 22 -15.58 -17.82 4.72
C ILE A 22 -16.69 -18.08 3.68
N ILE A 23 -17.01 -17.09 2.85
CA ILE A 23 -18.07 -17.21 1.83
C ILE A 23 -17.70 -18.23 0.76
N ALA A 24 -16.44 -18.22 0.29
CA ALA A 24 -15.93 -19.15 -0.71
C ALA A 24 -15.94 -20.60 -0.21
N ASP A 25 -15.46 -20.83 1.01
CA ASP A 25 -15.29 -22.17 1.55
C ASP A 25 -16.62 -22.77 2.05
N SER A 26 -17.54 -21.93 2.55
CA SER A 26 -18.79 -22.42 3.18
C SER A 26 -19.97 -22.55 2.23
N TRP A 27 -20.13 -21.64 1.26
CA TRP A 27 -21.42 -21.47 0.58
C TRP A 27 -21.34 -21.41 -0.94
N LEU A 28 -20.48 -20.54 -1.49
CA LEU A 28 -20.52 -20.21 -2.93
C LEU A 28 -19.48 -20.95 -3.76
N GLY A 29 -18.37 -21.40 -3.15
CA GLY A 29 -17.18 -21.86 -3.88
C GLY A 29 -16.35 -20.68 -4.42
N LYS A 30 -15.03 -20.88 -4.57
CA LYS A 30 -14.06 -19.84 -4.98
C LYS A 30 -14.49 -19.09 -6.25
N PHE A 31 -14.89 -19.82 -7.30
CA PHE A 31 -15.26 -19.22 -8.60
C PHE A 31 -16.45 -18.24 -8.51
N LYS A 32 -17.55 -18.64 -7.85
CA LYS A 32 -18.73 -17.77 -7.71
C LYS A 32 -18.45 -16.59 -6.79
N THR A 33 -17.70 -16.81 -5.70
CA THR A 33 -17.27 -15.73 -4.80
C THR A 33 -16.47 -14.65 -5.53
N ILE A 34 -15.54 -15.04 -6.40
CA ILE A 34 -14.76 -14.10 -7.22
C ILE A 34 -15.70 -13.24 -8.09
N ILE A 35 -16.67 -13.86 -8.79
CA ILE A 35 -17.60 -13.14 -9.67
C ILE A 35 -18.46 -12.15 -8.85
N TYR A 36 -19.16 -12.61 -7.81
CA TYR A 36 -20.08 -11.76 -7.06
C TYR A 36 -19.36 -10.60 -6.38
N LEU A 37 -18.19 -10.83 -5.78
CA LEU A 37 -17.42 -9.77 -5.14
C LEU A 37 -16.76 -8.83 -6.17
N SER A 38 -16.43 -9.32 -7.36
CA SER A 38 -15.94 -8.47 -8.45
C SER A 38 -17.03 -7.57 -9.02
N ILE A 39 -18.29 -8.02 -9.07
CA ILE A 39 -19.43 -7.14 -9.42
C ILE A 39 -19.58 -6.03 -8.37
N VAL A 40 -19.52 -6.36 -7.08
CA VAL A 40 -19.53 -5.36 -5.99
C VAL A 40 -18.35 -4.39 -6.13
N TYR A 41 -17.18 -4.89 -6.52
CA TYR A 41 -15.99 -4.07 -6.75
C TYR A 41 -16.20 -3.07 -7.89
N VAL A 42 -16.71 -3.51 -9.04
CA VAL A 42 -17.03 -2.64 -10.18
C VAL A 42 -18.06 -1.58 -9.78
N ILE A 43 -19.13 -1.96 -9.08
CA ILE A 43 -20.15 -1.01 -8.58
C ILE A 43 -19.52 0.03 -7.66
N GLY A 44 -18.64 -0.39 -6.74
CA GLY A 44 -17.92 0.52 -5.84
C GLY A 44 -17.09 1.56 -6.59
N HIS A 45 -16.35 1.14 -7.63
CA HIS A 45 -15.59 2.04 -8.49
C HIS A 45 -16.47 3.02 -9.27
N VAL A 46 -17.58 2.54 -9.85
CA VAL A 46 -18.53 3.40 -10.58
C VAL A 46 -19.14 4.44 -9.65
N ILE A 47 -19.61 4.03 -8.47
CA ILE A 47 -20.15 4.96 -7.46
C ILE A 47 -19.09 5.98 -7.03
N LYS A 48 -17.85 5.54 -6.81
CA LYS A 48 -16.75 6.43 -6.42
C LYS A 48 -16.42 7.45 -7.52
N SER A 49 -16.45 7.03 -8.78
CA SER A 49 -16.25 7.89 -9.94
C SER A 49 -17.37 8.91 -10.09
N ILE A 50 -18.63 8.51 -9.95
CA ILE A 50 -19.80 9.40 -10.02
C ILE A 50 -19.77 10.42 -8.88
N GLY A 51 -19.45 9.98 -7.66
CA GLY A 51 -19.33 10.86 -6.50
C GLY A 51 -18.23 11.92 -6.63
N ALA A 52 -17.30 11.77 -7.58
CA ALA A 52 -16.24 12.72 -7.87
C ALA A 52 -16.60 13.73 -8.97
N ILE A 53 -17.79 13.64 -9.59
CA ILE A 53 -18.26 14.59 -10.60
C ILE A 53 -18.88 15.80 -9.90
N PRO A 54 -18.37 17.04 -10.09
CA PRO A 54 -18.83 18.21 -9.34
C PRO A 54 -20.31 18.60 -9.52
N SER A 55 -20.97 18.13 -10.58
CA SER A 55 -22.39 18.43 -10.87
C SER A 55 -23.38 17.50 -10.17
N VAL A 56 -22.92 16.49 -9.42
CA VAL A 56 -23.77 15.45 -8.83
C VAL A 56 -24.13 15.78 -7.37
N GLY A 57 -25.23 16.50 -7.20
CA GLY A 57 -25.84 16.77 -5.89
C GLY A 57 -25.05 17.76 -5.03
N ASP A 58 -25.45 17.87 -3.75
CA ASP A 58 -24.79 18.75 -2.79
C ASP A 58 -23.56 18.08 -2.13
N ASN A 59 -22.80 18.85 -1.34
CA ASN A 59 -21.63 18.35 -0.59
C ASN A 59 -21.91 17.05 0.21
N THR A 60 -23.09 16.94 0.82
CA THR A 60 -23.49 15.73 1.56
C THR A 60 -23.57 14.51 0.64
N VAL A 61 -24.11 14.67 -0.58
CA VAL A 61 -24.24 13.60 -1.56
C VAL A 61 -22.86 13.13 -2.03
N HIS A 62 -21.92 14.05 -2.29
CA HIS A 62 -20.54 13.72 -2.62
C HIS A 62 -19.85 12.88 -1.55
N ILE A 63 -20.02 13.24 -0.28
CA ILE A 63 -19.44 12.51 0.85
C ILE A 63 -20.04 11.11 0.95
N VAL A 64 -21.37 11.00 0.90
CA VAL A 64 -22.07 9.70 1.02
C VAL A 64 -21.69 8.77 -0.12
N LEU A 65 -21.72 9.25 -1.38
CA LEU A 65 -21.32 8.45 -2.54
C LEU A 65 -19.85 8.04 -2.45
N SER A 66 -18.96 8.96 -2.06
CA SER A 66 -17.53 8.66 -1.91
C SER A 66 -17.27 7.60 -0.84
N MET A 67 -17.92 7.68 0.32
CA MET A 67 -17.73 6.72 1.41
C MET A 67 -18.36 5.36 1.08
N ALA A 68 -19.56 5.35 0.51
CA ALA A 68 -20.21 4.13 0.04
C ALA A 68 -19.36 3.42 -1.03
N GLY A 69 -18.83 4.17 -1.99
CA GLY A 69 -17.92 3.65 -3.02
C GLY A 69 -16.66 3.01 -2.42
N LEU A 70 -16.02 3.68 -1.45
CA LEU A 70 -14.82 3.14 -0.76
C LEU A 70 -15.13 1.85 0.02
N VAL A 71 -16.26 1.78 0.71
CA VAL A 71 -16.66 0.57 1.45
C VAL A 71 -16.91 -0.60 0.49
N LEU A 72 -17.61 -0.36 -0.62
CA LEU A 72 -17.86 -1.39 -1.63
C LEU A 72 -16.58 -1.86 -2.32
N ILE A 73 -15.67 -0.93 -2.64
CA ILE A 73 -14.32 -1.25 -3.14
C ILE A 73 -13.58 -2.13 -2.13
N ALA A 74 -13.59 -1.77 -0.85
CA ALA A 74 -12.89 -2.52 0.19
C ALA A 74 -13.44 -3.95 0.32
N LEU A 75 -14.77 -4.12 0.32
CA LEU A 75 -15.44 -5.42 0.34
C LEU A 75 -15.08 -6.26 -0.90
N GLY A 76 -15.10 -5.64 -2.08
CA GLY A 76 -14.75 -6.27 -3.34
C GLY A 76 -13.29 -6.73 -3.38
N THR A 77 -12.35 -5.79 -3.26
CA THR A 77 -10.91 -6.08 -3.36
C THR A 77 -10.40 -7.00 -2.27
N GLY A 78 -10.88 -6.85 -1.03
CA GLY A 78 -10.43 -7.70 0.06
C GLY A 78 -11.00 -9.10 -0.06
N GLY A 79 -12.30 -9.23 -0.33
CA GLY A 79 -12.94 -10.53 -0.40
C GLY A 79 -12.52 -11.41 -1.60
N ILE A 80 -12.09 -10.82 -2.72
CA ILE A 80 -11.51 -11.60 -3.85
C ILE A 80 -10.08 -12.07 -3.58
N LYS A 81 -9.32 -11.35 -2.74
CA LYS A 81 -7.88 -11.55 -2.53
C LYS A 81 -7.48 -12.99 -2.15
N PRO A 82 -8.13 -13.67 -1.19
CA PRO A 82 -7.79 -15.06 -0.84
C PRO A 82 -8.31 -16.07 -1.87
N CYS A 83 -9.30 -15.69 -2.68
CA CYS A 83 -9.96 -16.59 -3.62
C CYS A 83 -9.20 -16.68 -4.95
N VAL A 84 -8.71 -15.54 -5.48
CA VAL A 84 -8.09 -15.48 -6.81
C VAL A 84 -6.77 -16.25 -6.87
N SER A 85 -5.89 -16.07 -5.87
CA SER A 85 -4.60 -16.77 -5.83
C SER A 85 -4.77 -18.27 -5.63
N ALA A 86 -5.69 -18.67 -4.74
CA ALA A 86 -6.03 -20.07 -4.52
C ALA A 86 -6.64 -20.71 -5.77
N PHE A 87 -7.63 -20.05 -6.39
CA PHE A 87 -8.29 -20.55 -7.59
C PHE A 87 -7.34 -20.69 -8.78
N GLY A 88 -6.39 -19.75 -8.95
CA GLY A 88 -5.34 -19.85 -9.96
C GLY A 88 -4.40 -21.02 -9.72
N GLY A 89 -4.01 -21.27 -8.46
CA GLY A 89 -3.21 -22.43 -8.08
C GLY A 89 -3.92 -23.77 -8.31
N ASP A 90 -5.24 -23.83 -8.07
CA ASP A 90 -6.07 -25.03 -8.22
C ASP A 90 -6.22 -25.49 -9.70
N GLN A 91 -5.81 -24.66 -10.67
CA GLN A 91 -5.85 -25.03 -12.09
C GLN A 91 -4.75 -26.03 -12.47
N PHE A 92 -3.70 -26.15 -11.64
CA PHE A 92 -2.58 -27.05 -11.88
C PHE A 92 -2.71 -28.30 -11.00
N GLU A 93 -2.56 -29.48 -11.60
CA GLU A 93 -2.50 -30.73 -10.84
C GLU A 93 -1.17 -30.84 -10.07
N ASP A 94 -1.13 -31.68 -9.04
CA ASP A 94 0.07 -31.84 -8.19
C ASP A 94 1.32 -32.35 -8.94
N LYS A 95 1.14 -32.90 -10.14
CA LYS A 95 2.24 -33.30 -11.03
C LYS A 95 2.91 -32.12 -11.74
N HIS A 96 2.23 -30.98 -11.87
CA HIS A 96 2.66 -29.79 -12.61
C HIS A 96 3.19 -28.70 -11.66
N THR A 97 4.12 -29.07 -10.78
CA THR A 97 4.66 -28.14 -9.77
C THR A 97 5.47 -27.01 -10.38
N GLU A 98 6.19 -27.27 -11.47
CA GLU A 98 7.02 -26.28 -12.17
C GLU A 98 6.16 -25.22 -12.87
N GLU A 99 5.07 -25.62 -13.51
CA GLU A 99 4.14 -24.73 -14.20
C GLU A 99 3.37 -23.86 -13.20
N ARG A 100 2.91 -24.47 -12.09
CA ARG A 100 2.28 -23.74 -10.97
C ARG A 100 3.22 -22.68 -10.39
N ARG A 101 4.51 -23.01 -10.28
CA ARG A 101 5.54 -22.10 -9.80
C ARG A 101 5.74 -20.90 -10.74
N LYS A 102 5.87 -21.16 -12.04
CA LYS A 102 5.94 -20.11 -13.08
C LYS A 102 4.71 -19.21 -13.06
N PHE A 103 3.51 -19.78 -12.88
CA PHE A 103 2.28 -19.00 -12.73
C PHE A 103 2.37 -17.99 -11.58
N PHE A 104 2.79 -18.43 -10.39
CA PHE A 104 2.93 -17.53 -9.23
C PHE A 104 4.02 -16.46 -9.43
N SER A 105 5.11 -16.78 -10.13
CA SER A 105 6.14 -15.80 -10.50
C SER A 105 5.60 -14.72 -11.45
N ILE A 106 4.86 -15.11 -12.50
CA ILE A 106 4.24 -14.16 -13.44
C ILE A 106 3.17 -13.32 -12.74
N PHE A 107 2.38 -13.93 -11.85
CA PHE A 107 1.40 -13.23 -11.03
C PHE A 107 2.05 -12.14 -10.18
N TYR A 108 3.14 -12.47 -9.49
CA TYR A 108 3.92 -11.50 -8.71
C TYR A 108 4.48 -10.36 -9.57
N MET A 109 5.10 -10.69 -10.70
CA MET A 109 5.62 -9.69 -11.64
C MET A 109 4.51 -8.74 -12.14
N SER A 110 3.31 -9.28 -12.39
CA SER A 110 2.15 -8.48 -12.84
C SER A 110 1.65 -7.52 -11.76
N ILE A 111 1.67 -7.93 -10.48
CA ILE A 111 1.32 -7.06 -9.36
C ILE A 111 2.29 -5.87 -9.28
N ASN A 112 3.60 -6.14 -9.35
CA ASN A 112 4.61 -5.09 -9.25
C ASN A 112 4.56 -4.15 -10.46
N ALA A 113 4.42 -4.69 -11.68
CA ALA A 113 4.25 -3.89 -12.89
C ALA A 113 2.98 -3.01 -12.82
N GLY A 114 1.86 -3.59 -12.38
CA GLY A 114 0.60 -2.88 -12.17
C GLY A 114 0.72 -1.76 -11.13
N SER A 115 1.44 -1.99 -10.03
CA SER A 115 1.71 -0.99 -9.00
C SER A 115 2.50 0.21 -9.55
N VAL A 116 3.58 -0.04 -10.30
CA VAL A 116 4.39 1.01 -10.94
C VAL A 116 3.55 1.81 -11.95
N LEU A 117 2.82 1.13 -12.84
CA LEU A 117 1.98 1.78 -13.83
C LEU A 117 0.86 2.60 -13.18
N SER A 118 0.20 2.06 -12.16
CA SER A 118 -0.87 2.76 -11.44
C SER A 118 -0.35 4.01 -10.71
N THR A 119 0.83 3.91 -10.10
CA THR A 119 1.48 5.03 -9.39
C THR A 119 1.89 6.16 -10.34
N LEU A 120 2.22 5.84 -11.59
CA LEU A 120 2.54 6.82 -12.64
C LEU A 120 1.29 7.42 -13.29
N ILE A 121 0.37 6.58 -13.76
CA ILE A 121 -0.74 6.98 -14.62
C ILE A 121 -1.82 7.71 -13.81
N THR A 122 -2.14 7.26 -12.60
CA THR A 122 -3.26 7.81 -11.82
C THR A 122 -3.07 9.29 -11.47
N PRO A 123 -1.89 9.76 -11.01
CA PRO A 123 -1.65 11.18 -10.78
C PRO A 123 -1.72 12.03 -12.06
N ILE A 124 -1.19 11.51 -13.18
CA ILE A 124 -1.24 12.18 -14.50
C ILE A 124 -2.70 12.38 -14.94
N LEU A 125 -3.52 11.32 -14.86
CA LEU A 125 -4.94 11.39 -15.20
C LEU A 125 -5.73 12.38 -14.32
N ARG A 126 -5.32 12.54 -13.06
CA ARG A 126 -5.94 13.48 -12.12
C ARG A 126 -5.56 14.93 -12.40
N GLY A 127 -4.26 15.21 -12.60
CA GLY A 127 -3.72 16.57 -12.64
C GLY A 127 -3.63 17.21 -14.03
N ASP A 128 -3.25 16.43 -15.05
CA ASP A 128 -2.94 16.96 -16.39
C ASP A 128 -4.19 17.02 -17.27
N VAL A 129 -5.19 16.18 -17.00
CA VAL A 129 -6.48 16.21 -17.68
C VAL A 129 -7.45 17.09 -16.92
N LYS A 130 -7.89 18.18 -17.55
CA LYS A 130 -8.94 19.05 -17.00
C LYS A 130 -10.32 18.53 -17.39
N CYS A 131 -11.17 18.31 -16.40
CA CYS A 131 -12.58 17.97 -16.60
C CYS A 131 -13.45 18.95 -15.81
N PHE A 132 -14.56 19.39 -16.39
CA PHE A 132 -15.51 20.29 -15.70
C PHE A 132 -14.87 21.58 -15.16
N GLY A 133 -13.82 22.08 -15.82
CA GLY A 133 -13.07 23.27 -15.43
C GLY A 133 -12.03 23.09 -14.31
N ASN A 134 -11.88 21.88 -13.74
CA ASN A 134 -10.96 21.57 -12.64
C ASN A 134 -10.19 20.25 -12.88
N ASP A 135 -9.36 19.84 -11.92
CA ASP A 135 -8.65 18.55 -11.92
C ASP A 135 -9.65 17.37 -12.01
N CYS A 136 -9.34 16.37 -12.84
CA CYS A 136 -10.28 15.32 -13.21
C CYS A 136 -10.23 14.09 -12.28
N TYR A 137 -10.80 14.22 -11.08
CA TYR A 137 -10.93 13.10 -10.15
C TYR A 137 -11.82 11.97 -10.68
N ALA A 138 -12.90 12.32 -11.39
CA ALA A 138 -13.82 11.34 -11.96
C ALA A 138 -13.09 10.38 -12.93
N LEU A 139 -12.21 10.89 -13.79
CA LEU A 139 -11.44 10.05 -14.71
C LEU A 139 -10.44 9.17 -13.96
N ALA A 140 -9.72 9.73 -12.99
CA ALA A 140 -8.74 8.98 -12.19
C ALA A 140 -9.37 7.79 -11.46
N PHE A 141 -10.62 7.90 -10.98
CA PHE A 141 -11.35 6.78 -10.37
C PHE A 141 -12.11 5.90 -11.39
N GLY A 142 -12.50 6.47 -12.54
CA GLY A 142 -13.23 5.79 -13.59
C GLY A 142 -12.37 4.82 -14.41
N VAL A 143 -11.10 5.12 -14.65
CA VAL A 143 -10.19 4.21 -15.38
C VAL A 143 -10.04 2.86 -14.67
N PRO A 144 -9.77 2.78 -13.36
CA PRO A 144 -9.82 1.53 -12.61
C PRO A 144 -11.16 0.79 -12.73
N ALA A 145 -12.29 1.51 -12.80
CA ALA A 145 -13.61 0.90 -12.98
C ALA A 145 -13.70 0.12 -14.30
N VAL A 146 -13.24 0.74 -15.40
CA VAL A 146 -13.23 0.12 -16.73
C VAL A 146 -12.28 -1.06 -16.77
N LEU A 147 -11.07 -0.93 -16.23
CA LEU A 147 -10.09 -2.01 -16.18
C LEU A 147 -10.61 -3.21 -15.36
N MET A 148 -11.25 -2.95 -14.23
CA MET A 148 -11.86 -4.00 -13.40
C MET A 148 -13.04 -4.67 -14.12
N MET A 149 -13.84 -3.91 -14.88
CA MET A 149 -14.92 -4.45 -15.69
C MET A 149 -14.39 -5.36 -16.81
N ILE A 150 -13.34 -4.95 -17.51
CA ILE A 150 -12.66 -5.77 -18.52
C ILE A 150 -12.13 -7.06 -17.88
N SER A 151 -11.46 -6.96 -16.72
CA SER A 151 -10.96 -8.12 -15.97
C SER A 151 -12.08 -9.11 -15.62
N LEU A 152 -13.23 -8.62 -15.14
CA LEU A 152 -14.40 -9.45 -14.85
C LEU A 152 -14.95 -10.14 -16.10
N VAL A 153 -15.08 -9.42 -17.22
CA VAL A 153 -15.55 -10.01 -18.49
C VAL A 153 -14.62 -11.10 -18.98
N VAL A 154 -13.30 -10.88 -18.94
CA VAL A 154 -12.28 -11.88 -19.30
C VAL A 154 -12.37 -13.11 -18.40
N PHE A 155 -12.53 -12.92 -17.08
CA PHE A 155 -12.67 -14.02 -16.13
C PHE A 155 -13.95 -14.85 -16.38
N ILE A 156 -15.08 -14.20 -16.69
CA ILE A 156 -16.32 -14.91 -17.01
C ILE A 156 -16.21 -15.64 -18.36
N ALA A 157 -15.57 -15.03 -19.36
CA ALA A 157 -15.36 -15.66 -20.67
C ALA A 157 -14.53 -16.95 -20.55
N GLY A 158 -13.56 -17.00 -19.63
CA GLY A 158 -12.77 -18.21 -19.33
C GLY A 158 -13.53 -19.31 -18.56
N SER A 159 -14.79 -19.08 -18.17
CA SER A 159 -15.52 -19.97 -17.26
C SER A 159 -15.70 -21.41 -17.75
N GLY A 160 -15.67 -21.65 -19.06
CA GLY A 160 -15.72 -22.99 -19.64
C GLY A 160 -14.41 -23.78 -19.54
N LEU A 161 -13.29 -23.09 -19.33
CA LEU A 161 -11.94 -23.69 -19.29
C LEU A 161 -11.47 -24.00 -17.87
N TYR A 162 -12.10 -23.41 -16.85
CA TYR A 162 -11.64 -23.55 -15.48
C TYR A 162 -12.07 -24.86 -14.81
N LYS A 163 -11.15 -25.45 -14.05
CA LYS A 163 -11.43 -26.50 -13.09
C LYS A 163 -12.07 -25.87 -11.85
N LYS A 164 -13.32 -26.23 -11.57
CA LYS A 164 -14.12 -25.70 -10.46
C LYS A 164 -14.25 -26.74 -9.36
N SER A 165 -13.45 -26.59 -8.31
CA SER A 165 -13.54 -27.46 -7.13
C SER A 165 -14.78 -27.14 -6.30
N PRO A 166 -15.44 -28.15 -5.70
CA PRO A 166 -16.54 -27.92 -4.77
C PRO A 166 -16.04 -27.19 -3.51
N PRO A 167 -16.93 -26.54 -2.73
CA PRO A 167 -16.56 -25.89 -1.48
C PRO A 167 -16.01 -26.91 -0.48
N GLU A 168 -14.76 -26.70 -0.04
CA GLU A 168 -14.15 -27.47 1.04
C GLU A 168 -14.57 -26.81 2.36
N GLY A 169 -15.14 -27.59 3.29
CA GLY A 169 -15.78 -27.07 4.50
C GLY A 169 -14.91 -26.08 5.31
N ASN A 170 -15.56 -25.18 6.05
CA ASN A 170 -14.88 -24.03 6.64
C ASN A 170 -13.98 -24.40 7.83
N ILE A 171 -12.70 -24.54 7.55
CA ILE A 171 -11.64 -24.81 8.53
C ILE A 171 -11.53 -23.65 9.53
N LEU A 172 -11.65 -22.39 9.09
CA LEU A 172 -11.56 -21.22 9.97
C LEU A 172 -12.67 -21.21 11.03
N LEU A 173 -13.92 -21.48 10.64
CA LEU A 173 -15.04 -21.62 11.57
C LEU A 173 -14.83 -22.78 12.55
N SER A 174 -14.24 -23.88 12.07
CA SER A 174 -13.94 -25.05 12.91
C SER A 174 -12.85 -24.73 13.94
N VAL A 175 -11.83 -23.97 13.55
CA VAL A 175 -10.79 -23.47 14.47
C VAL A 175 -11.37 -22.51 15.50
N CYS A 176 -12.11 -21.48 15.07
CA CYS A 176 -12.75 -20.53 15.99
C CYS A 176 -13.75 -21.22 16.94
N GLY A 177 -14.55 -22.16 16.42
CA GLY A 177 -15.50 -22.93 17.20
C GLY A 177 -14.83 -23.88 18.21
N CYS A 178 -13.70 -24.50 17.84
CA CYS A 178 -12.90 -25.33 18.74
C CYS A 178 -12.26 -24.50 19.86
N ILE A 179 -11.64 -23.37 19.53
CA ILE A 179 -11.05 -22.46 20.51
C ILE A 179 -12.12 -21.91 21.46
N GLY A 180 -13.25 -21.42 20.91
CA GLY A 180 -14.35 -20.88 21.71
C GLY A 180 -14.97 -21.92 22.64
N PHE A 181 -15.12 -23.17 22.18
CA PHE A 181 -15.58 -24.27 23.01
C PHE A 181 -14.58 -24.62 24.12
N ALA A 182 -13.29 -24.69 23.81
CA ALA A 182 -12.24 -24.93 24.81
C ALA A 182 -12.20 -23.84 25.89
N VAL A 183 -12.29 -22.56 25.50
CA VAL A 183 -12.31 -21.43 26.43
C VAL A 183 -13.57 -21.45 27.29
N LYS A 184 -14.74 -21.73 26.70
CA LYS A 184 -16.02 -21.84 27.42
C LYS A 184 -15.99 -22.97 28.45
N ASN A 185 -15.50 -24.14 28.07
CA ASN A 185 -15.36 -25.29 29.00
C ASN A 185 -14.32 -25.01 30.09
N ARG A 186 -13.20 -24.37 29.75
CA ARG A 186 -12.20 -23.94 30.73
C ARG A 186 -12.77 -22.95 31.75
N TRP A 187 -13.64 -22.03 31.31
CA TRP A 187 -14.29 -21.07 32.20
C TRP A 187 -15.38 -21.71 33.07
N LYS A 188 -16.09 -22.71 32.55
CA LYS A 188 -17.11 -23.49 33.28
C LYS A 188 -16.55 -24.61 34.16
N ARG A 189 -15.23 -24.74 34.22
CA ARG A 189 -14.53 -25.80 34.96
C ARG A 189 -14.96 -25.86 36.42
N SER A 190 -15.24 -27.07 36.89
CA SER A 190 -15.40 -27.37 38.31
C SER A 190 -14.05 -27.72 38.96
N LYS A 191 -13.95 -27.56 40.28
CA LYS A 191 -12.73 -27.85 41.06
C LYS A 191 -12.34 -29.34 41.01
N HIS A 192 -13.27 -30.22 40.62
CA HIS A 192 -13.11 -31.68 40.54
C HIS A 192 -12.68 -32.19 39.16
N ASP A 193 -12.60 -31.33 38.14
CA ASP A 193 -12.20 -31.76 36.81
C ASP A 193 -10.68 -32.04 36.74
N PRO A 194 -10.26 -33.12 36.04
CA PRO A 194 -8.85 -33.47 35.91
C PRO A 194 -8.05 -32.33 35.27
N LYS A 195 -6.86 -32.06 35.80
CA LYS A 195 -5.93 -31.09 35.19
C LYS A 195 -5.49 -31.63 33.83
N ARG A 196 -5.72 -30.85 32.76
CA ARG A 196 -5.19 -31.11 31.41
C ARG A 196 -3.92 -30.31 31.18
N ASP A 197 -2.95 -30.89 30.45
CA ASP A 197 -1.63 -30.27 30.21
C ASP A 197 -1.70 -28.98 29.38
N HIS A 198 -2.62 -28.92 28.42
CA HIS A 198 -2.84 -27.74 27.58
C HIS A 198 -4.30 -27.28 27.62
N TRP A 199 -4.51 -25.96 27.61
CA TRP A 199 -5.85 -25.36 27.73
C TRP A 199 -6.78 -25.67 26.55
N LEU A 200 -6.23 -25.99 25.38
CA LEU A 200 -7.02 -26.37 24.21
C LEU A 200 -7.59 -27.80 24.30
N ASN A 201 -7.03 -28.65 25.18
CA ASN A 201 -7.50 -30.03 25.33
C ASN A 201 -8.93 -30.10 25.88
N TRP A 202 -9.45 -29.01 26.45
CA TRP A 202 -10.86 -28.89 26.85
C TRP A 202 -11.87 -29.03 25.69
N ALA A 203 -11.40 -29.02 24.44
CA ALA A 203 -12.20 -29.29 23.26
C ALA A 203 -12.26 -30.76 22.83
N GLU A 204 -11.50 -31.68 23.45
CA GLU A 204 -11.44 -33.11 23.07
C GLU A 204 -12.80 -33.81 23.16
N GLU A 205 -13.74 -33.29 23.94
CA GLU A 205 -15.10 -33.83 24.08
C GLU A 205 -15.93 -33.70 22.80
N LYS A 206 -15.65 -32.68 21.97
CA LYS A 206 -16.44 -32.35 20.77
C LYS A 206 -15.64 -32.44 19.48
N TYR A 207 -14.33 -32.20 19.52
CA TYR A 207 -13.49 -32.08 18.35
C TYR A 207 -12.40 -33.17 18.31
N PRO A 208 -12.01 -33.63 17.10
CA PRO A 208 -11.01 -34.68 16.98
C PRO A 208 -9.64 -34.20 17.46
N LYS A 209 -8.89 -35.11 18.09
CA LYS A 209 -7.54 -34.81 18.63
C LYS A 209 -6.59 -34.23 17.58
N ARG A 210 -6.67 -34.71 16.33
CA ARG A 210 -5.90 -34.18 15.20
C ARG A 210 -6.12 -32.68 15.01
N LEU A 211 -7.37 -32.24 14.93
CA LEU A 211 -7.71 -30.83 14.77
C LEU A 211 -7.18 -29.98 15.94
N ILE A 212 -7.26 -30.49 17.16
CA ILE A 212 -6.76 -29.80 18.36
C ILE A 212 -5.24 -29.61 18.29
N GLU A 213 -4.48 -30.62 17.88
CA GLU A 213 -3.02 -30.50 17.70
C GLU A 213 -2.65 -29.55 16.55
N GLU A 214 -3.35 -29.64 15.41
CA GLU A 214 -3.15 -28.72 14.28
C GLU A 214 -3.42 -27.26 14.70
N ILE A 215 -4.46 -27.01 15.52
CA ILE A 215 -4.73 -25.68 16.08
C ILE A 215 -3.63 -25.24 17.04
N LYS A 216 -3.04 -26.13 17.85
CA LYS A 216 -1.89 -25.77 18.72
C LYS A 216 -0.71 -25.30 17.88
N MET A 217 -0.42 -25.96 16.75
CA MET A 217 0.65 -25.55 15.84
C MET A 217 0.39 -24.17 15.26
N VAL A 218 -0.83 -23.94 14.76
CA VAL A 218 -1.25 -22.63 14.23
C VAL A 218 -1.15 -21.55 15.30
N LEU A 219 -1.62 -21.79 16.52
CA LEU A 219 -1.57 -20.83 17.62
C LEU A 219 -0.13 -20.44 17.98
N ARG A 220 0.83 -21.37 17.92
CA ARG A 220 2.26 -21.04 18.12
C ARG A 220 2.77 -20.07 17.07
N VAL A 221 2.37 -20.25 15.81
CA VAL A 221 2.73 -19.32 14.71
C VAL A 221 2.01 -17.98 14.89
N LEU A 222 0.73 -17.97 15.27
CA LEU A 222 -0.04 -16.75 15.49
C LEU A 222 0.51 -15.91 16.67
N VAL A 223 1.19 -16.52 17.66
CA VAL A 223 1.91 -15.76 18.70
C VAL A 223 3.06 -14.96 18.09
N LEU A 224 3.76 -15.49 17.08
CA LEU A 224 4.77 -14.72 16.35
C LEU A 224 4.17 -13.55 15.58
N TYR A 225 2.86 -13.57 15.30
CA TYR A 225 2.18 -12.49 14.57
C TYR A 225 1.86 -11.27 15.44
N ILE A 226 1.91 -11.39 16.76
CA ILE A 226 1.54 -10.30 17.69
C ILE A 226 2.33 -8.99 17.43
N PRO A 227 3.64 -9.03 17.13
CA PRO A 227 4.41 -7.81 16.87
C PRO A 227 4.24 -7.25 15.43
N LEU A 228 3.71 -8.04 14.49
CA LEU A 228 3.62 -7.70 13.06
C LEU A 228 2.78 -6.44 12.75
N PRO A 229 1.64 -6.18 13.42
CA PRO A 229 0.85 -4.98 13.15
C PRO A 229 1.65 -3.68 13.21
N MET A 230 2.69 -3.60 14.06
CA MET A 230 3.52 -2.41 14.15
C MET A 230 4.42 -2.19 12.93
N PHE A 231 4.91 -3.27 12.32
CA PHE A 231 5.63 -3.17 11.04
C PHE A 231 4.71 -2.59 9.97
N TRP A 232 3.49 -3.15 9.84
CA TRP A 232 2.49 -2.67 8.88
C TRP A 232 2.04 -1.23 9.15
N ALA A 233 1.93 -0.85 10.42
CA ALA A 233 1.63 0.52 10.82
C ALA A 233 2.68 1.52 10.32
N LEU A 234 3.96 1.13 10.22
CA LEU A 234 5.00 1.98 9.63
C LEU A 234 4.98 1.91 8.10
N PHE A 235 4.90 0.70 7.55
CA PHE A 235 4.92 0.47 6.10
C PHE A 235 3.78 1.22 5.38
N ASP A 236 2.55 1.13 5.88
CA ASP A 236 1.38 1.72 5.23
C ASP A 236 1.32 3.25 5.34
N GLN A 237 2.20 3.89 6.11
CA GLN A 237 2.32 5.36 6.14
C GLN A 237 2.89 5.94 4.85
N GLN A 238 3.53 5.12 4.00
CA GLN A 238 4.03 5.55 2.71
C GLN A 238 2.92 6.13 1.81
N GLY A 239 1.71 5.57 1.88
CA GLY A 239 0.55 6.01 1.11
C GLY A 239 -0.22 7.17 1.74
N SER A 240 0.18 7.65 2.93
CA SER A 240 -0.50 8.74 3.65
C SER A 240 0.47 9.83 4.09
N ARG A 241 1.12 9.69 5.25
CA ARG A 241 1.97 10.71 5.87
C ARG A 241 3.19 11.06 5.02
N TRP A 242 3.79 10.09 4.34
CA TRP A 242 4.97 10.35 3.50
C TRP A 242 4.59 11.05 2.20
N THR A 243 3.41 10.75 1.66
CA THR A 243 2.84 11.50 0.54
C THR A 243 2.56 12.96 0.95
N LEU A 244 1.97 13.19 2.12
CA LEU A 244 1.76 14.55 2.64
C LEU A 244 3.09 15.29 2.89
N GLN A 245 4.11 14.60 3.39
CA GLN A 245 5.45 15.16 3.51
C GLN A 245 6.02 15.54 2.13
N ALA A 246 5.89 14.66 1.14
CA ALA A 246 6.34 14.88 -0.23
C ALA A 246 5.69 16.12 -0.86
N THR A 247 4.39 16.35 -0.62
CA THR A 247 3.69 17.56 -1.10
C THR A 247 4.24 18.85 -0.54
N ARG A 248 5.03 18.81 0.55
CA ARG A 248 5.69 19.98 1.10
C ARG A 248 7.11 20.14 0.56
N MET A 249 7.76 19.09 0.08
CA MET A 249 9.18 19.08 -0.33
C MET A 249 9.40 19.65 -1.73
N ASN A 250 10.57 20.23 -1.98
CA ASN A 250 10.91 20.83 -3.26
C ASN A 250 11.13 19.76 -4.35
N LEU A 251 10.42 19.90 -5.46
CA LEU A 251 10.49 19.02 -6.63
C LEU A 251 11.39 19.57 -7.76
N ASN A 252 12.30 20.51 -7.47
CA ASN A 252 13.13 21.24 -8.45
C ASN A 252 14.04 20.40 -9.36
N ILE A 253 13.98 19.07 -9.30
CA ILE A 253 14.61 18.18 -10.27
C ILE A 253 13.58 17.11 -10.65
N LEU A 254 13.07 17.20 -11.89
CA LEU A 254 12.14 16.24 -12.51
C LEU A 254 12.58 14.77 -12.36
N LEU A 255 13.88 14.54 -12.19
CA LEU A 255 14.48 13.22 -12.00
C LEU A 255 14.23 12.60 -10.62
N ASN A 256 13.98 13.36 -9.55
CA ASN A 256 13.96 12.78 -8.19
C ASN A 256 12.70 11.96 -7.88
N ALA A 257 11.53 12.32 -8.43
CA ALA A 257 10.31 11.51 -8.33
C ALA A 257 10.41 10.25 -9.21
N PHE A 258 11.07 10.35 -10.36
CA PHE A 258 11.38 9.20 -11.23
C PHE A 258 12.37 8.23 -10.56
N LEU A 259 13.33 8.73 -9.77
CA LEU A 259 14.28 7.88 -9.04
C LEU A 259 13.57 6.94 -8.06
N ILE A 260 12.57 7.38 -7.29
CA ILE A 260 11.83 6.47 -6.38
C ILE A 260 11.12 5.37 -7.18
N LEU A 261 10.51 5.74 -8.32
CA LEU A 261 9.74 4.83 -9.18
C LEU A 261 10.61 3.86 -9.97
N VAL A 262 11.89 4.19 -10.17
CA VAL A 262 12.91 3.34 -10.78
C VAL A 262 13.69 2.54 -9.73
N PHE A 263 13.93 3.10 -8.55
CA PHE A 263 14.63 2.41 -7.47
C PHE A 263 13.81 1.27 -6.88
N VAL A 264 12.48 1.37 -6.78
CA VAL A 264 11.65 0.25 -6.32
C VAL A 264 11.87 -1.00 -7.20
N PRO A 265 11.72 -0.93 -8.55
CA PRO A 265 12.07 -2.04 -9.43
C PRO A 265 13.55 -2.42 -9.44
N ILE A 266 14.48 -1.46 -9.33
CA ILE A 266 15.93 -1.76 -9.31
C ILE A 266 16.31 -2.52 -8.05
N PHE A 267 15.75 -2.16 -6.89
CA PHE A 267 15.97 -2.90 -5.67
C PHE A 267 15.33 -4.28 -5.78
N ASP A 268 14.07 -4.36 -6.21
CA ASP A 268 13.31 -5.59 -6.44
C ASP A 268 13.98 -6.58 -7.41
N MET A 269 14.45 -6.09 -8.55
CA MET A 269 14.92 -6.92 -9.67
C MET A 269 16.44 -6.98 -9.84
N GLY A 270 17.18 -6.04 -9.26
CA GLY A 270 18.63 -5.89 -9.47
C GLY A 270 19.46 -6.00 -8.19
N VAL A 271 19.19 -5.15 -7.20
CA VAL A 271 19.96 -5.12 -5.94
C VAL A 271 19.73 -6.39 -5.14
N TYR A 272 18.50 -6.93 -5.09
CA TYR A 272 18.25 -8.18 -4.36
C TYR A 272 19.02 -9.40 -4.91
N PRO A 273 19.07 -9.65 -6.23
CA PRO A 273 19.95 -10.67 -6.81
C PRO A 273 21.44 -10.44 -6.50
N LEU A 274 21.90 -9.19 -6.56
CA LEU A 274 23.31 -8.84 -6.36
C LEU A 274 23.76 -8.93 -4.89
N ILE A 275 22.90 -8.57 -3.93
CA ILE A 275 23.19 -8.73 -2.50
C ILE A 275 23.26 -10.22 -2.13
N GLY A 276 22.46 -11.08 -2.77
CA GLY A 276 22.60 -12.54 -2.63
C GLY A 276 23.94 -13.09 -3.12
N LEU A 277 24.63 -12.37 -4.02
CA LEU A 277 25.95 -12.73 -4.54
C LEU A 277 27.09 -12.43 -3.54
N PHE A 278 26.91 -11.42 -2.66
CA PHE A 278 27.91 -11.03 -1.67
C PHE A 278 27.77 -11.86 -0.38
N ASN A 279 28.57 -12.92 -0.29
CA ASN A 279 28.72 -13.90 0.81
C ASN A 279 29.02 -13.35 2.24
N PHE A 280 28.86 -12.06 2.54
CA PHE A 280 29.38 -11.42 3.76
C PHE A 280 28.45 -11.53 5.00
N LEU A 281 27.20 -11.97 4.87
CA LEU A 281 26.23 -12.03 5.99
C LEU A 281 25.82 -13.46 6.42
N LYS A 282 26.60 -14.46 6.02
CA LYS A 282 26.33 -15.91 6.13
C LYS A 282 26.30 -16.51 7.56
N LYS A 283 26.23 -15.70 8.62
CA LYS A 283 26.53 -16.14 10.00
C LYS A 283 25.39 -16.07 11.03
N GLN A 284 24.10 -16.00 10.63
CA GLN A 284 22.99 -16.15 11.59
C GLN A 284 21.82 -17.02 11.10
N PRO A 285 21.07 -17.67 12.02
CA PRO A 285 20.12 -18.76 11.73
C PRO A 285 18.87 -18.36 10.91
N LEU A 286 18.64 -17.06 10.71
CA LEU A 286 17.58 -16.53 9.85
C LEU A 286 17.86 -16.76 8.35
N TRP A 287 19.11 -17.06 7.96
CA TRP A 287 19.51 -17.18 6.57
C TRP A 287 19.21 -18.54 5.92
N GLU A 288 19.03 -19.63 6.66
CA GLU A 288 18.71 -20.94 6.05
C GLU A 288 17.31 -20.97 5.40
N SER A 289 16.38 -20.20 5.96
CA SER A 289 15.06 -19.96 5.37
C SER A 289 15.16 -19.07 4.12
N LEU A 290 16.02 -18.04 4.14
CA LEU A 290 16.30 -17.17 2.98
C LEU A 290 17.05 -17.91 1.87
N LEU A 291 17.93 -18.85 2.19
CA LEU A 291 18.58 -19.76 1.24
C LEU A 291 17.57 -20.71 0.58
N GLN A 292 16.49 -21.09 1.25
CA GLN A 292 15.41 -21.85 0.61
C GLN A 292 14.64 -20.99 -0.40
N VAL A 293 14.41 -19.71 -0.10
CA VAL A 293 13.79 -18.75 -1.04
C VAL A 293 14.72 -18.41 -2.21
N PHE A 294 16.02 -18.25 -1.95
CA PHE A 294 17.03 -17.93 -2.95
C PHE A 294 17.39 -19.13 -3.84
N ASN A 295 17.51 -20.35 -3.28
CA ASN A 295 17.65 -21.60 -4.05
C ASN A 295 16.37 -22.05 -4.76
N LEU A 296 15.25 -21.39 -4.46
CA LEU A 296 14.04 -21.49 -5.26
C LEU A 296 14.16 -20.48 -6.42
N MET A 297 14.62 -19.26 -6.20
CA MET A 297 14.73 -18.23 -7.26
C MET A 297 15.88 -18.45 -8.26
N GLU A 298 16.94 -19.15 -7.88
CA GLU A 298 17.90 -19.77 -8.81
C GLU A 298 17.62 -21.27 -8.87
N ASN A 299 17.22 -21.80 -10.03
CA ASN A 299 17.12 -23.24 -10.25
C ASN A 299 18.50 -23.91 -10.14
N GLU A 300 18.91 -24.26 -8.92
CA GLU A 300 19.75 -25.42 -8.63
C GLU A 300 19.47 -25.91 -7.19
N VAL A 301 18.42 -26.72 -7.03
CA VAL A 301 18.46 -27.73 -5.96
C VAL A 301 19.48 -28.78 -6.40
N LYS A 302 20.76 -28.58 -6.05
CA LYS A 302 21.74 -29.65 -6.04
C LYS A 302 21.37 -30.63 -4.92
N VAL A 303 20.46 -31.55 -5.23
CA VAL A 303 20.49 -32.86 -4.59
C VAL A 303 21.80 -33.50 -5.05
N GLN A 304 22.75 -33.69 -4.14
CA GLN A 304 23.89 -34.55 -4.42
C GLN A 304 23.36 -35.97 -4.71
N ILE A 305 23.25 -36.31 -5.99
CA ILE A 305 23.27 -37.70 -6.45
C ILE A 305 24.68 -37.90 -7.03
N PRO A 306 25.45 -38.87 -6.55
CA PRO A 306 26.83 -39.06 -6.99
C PRO A 306 26.88 -39.51 -8.46
N GLY A 307 27.59 -38.74 -9.29
CA GLY A 307 28.12 -39.17 -10.59
C GLY A 307 27.33 -38.73 -11.83
N ASN A 308 27.61 -37.53 -12.34
CA ASN A 308 27.95 -37.21 -13.74
C ASN A 308 27.72 -35.73 -14.05
N ASP A 309 28.80 -35.05 -14.42
CA ASP A 309 28.79 -33.66 -14.90
C ASP A 309 28.11 -33.55 -16.27
N LEU A 310 27.16 -32.64 -16.42
CA LEU A 310 26.63 -32.24 -17.72
C LEU A 310 26.75 -30.70 -17.86
N PHE A 311 27.71 -30.33 -18.71
CA PHE A 311 27.97 -29.05 -19.41
C PHE A 311 29.17 -28.19 -18.96
N PRO A 312 30.11 -27.84 -19.88
CA PRO A 312 31.47 -27.43 -19.53
C PRO A 312 31.86 -25.98 -19.86
N ASP A 313 31.00 -25.12 -20.43
CA ASP A 313 31.46 -23.79 -20.90
C ASP A 313 30.46 -22.64 -20.70
N ALA A 314 31.02 -21.45 -20.44
CA ALA A 314 30.32 -20.19 -20.17
C ALA A 314 29.91 -19.46 -21.46
N ILE A 315 28.68 -18.91 -21.49
CA ILE A 315 28.19 -18.08 -22.59
C ILE A 315 28.79 -16.67 -22.47
N SER A 316 29.61 -16.31 -23.45
CA SER A 316 30.26 -15.02 -23.64
C SER A 316 29.31 -13.91 -24.11
N SER A 317 29.49 -12.73 -23.51
CA SER A 317 29.36 -11.38 -24.09
C SER A 317 28.29 -11.09 -25.17
N TYR A 318 27.32 -10.24 -24.82
CA TYR A 318 26.61 -9.40 -25.78
C TYR A 318 27.11 -7.96 -25.68
N GLU A 319 27.69 -7.44 -26.77
CA GLU A 319 28.06 -6.03 -26.93
C GLU A 319 26.79 -5.17 -27.16
N VAL A 320 26.63 -4.13 -26.34
CA VAL A 320 25.60 -3.09 -26.55
C VAL A 320 26.24 -1.91 -27.29
N SER A 321 25.82 -1.72 -28.54
CA SER A 321 26.18 -0.58 -29.40
C SER A 321 25.77 0.76 -28.76
N LYS A 322 26.74 1.62 -28.49
CA LYS A 322 26.54 3.03 -28.15
C LYS A 322 25.93 3.78 -29.34
N ARG A 323 24.69 4.26 -29.22
CA ARG A 323 24.17 5.35 -30.06
C ARG A 323 23.71 6.51 -29.17
N TYR A 324 24.32 7.66 -29.46
CA TYR A 324 24.06 8.96 -28.90
C TYR A 324 22.58 9.33 -29.00
N ILE A 325 21.96 9.69 -27.88
CA ILE A 325 20.66 10.38 -27.86
C ILE A 325 20.95 11.87 -27.75
N HIS A 326 20.70 12.57 -28.85
CA HIS A 326 20.61 14.02 -28.90
C HIS A 326 19.53 14.51 -27.93
N SER A 327 19.87 15.56 -27.20
CA SER A 327 18.98 16.39 -26.39
C SER A 327 17.73 16.77 -27.18
N THR A 328 16.65 16.04 -26.94
CA THR A 328 15.33 16.37 -27.47
C THR A 328 14.54 17.02 -26.34
N VAL A 329 14.36 18.33 -26.44
CA VAL A 329 13.56 19.13 -25.53
C VAL A 329 12.11 18.64 -25.63
N LEU A 330 11.64 17.93 -24.59
CA LEU A 330 10.22 17.57 -24.46
C LEU A 330 9.39 18.85 -24.22
N PRO A 331 8.16 18.91 -24.76
CA PRO A 331 7.33 20.11 -24.77
C PRO A 331 6.96 20.58 -23.35
N GLN A 332 6.76 21.89 -23.20
CA GLN A 332 6.39 22.62 -21.97
C GLN A 332 5.10 22.15 -21.26
N SER A 333 4.46 21.06 -21.69
CA SER A 333 3.23 20.52 -21.12
C SER A 333 3.44 19.55 -19.94
N LEU A 334 4.69 19.30 -19.53
CA LEU A 334 5.07 18.40 -18.42
C LEU A 334 5.40 19.15 -17.11
N SER A 335 5.04 20.42 -17.01
CA SER A 335 5.21 21.19 -15.78
C SER A 335 4.10 20.84 -14.79
N PHE A 336 4.40 20.01 -13.80
CA PHE A 336 3.60 19.95 -12.57
C PHE A 336 3.52 21.38 -12.01
N VAL A 337 2.36 22.03 -12.16
CA VAL A 337 2.17 23.43 -11.75
C VAL A 337 2.05 23.45 -10.23
N PHE A 338 3.17 23.72 -9.58
CA PHE A 338 3.25 23.84 -8.13
C PHE A 338 2.69 25.19 -7.68
N PHE A 339 2.00 25.24 -6.54
CA PHE A 339 1.37 26.47 -6.06
C PHE A 339 2.08 27.05 -4.82
N PHE A 340 2.13 28.38 -4.73
CA PHE A 340 2.44 29.14 -3.52
C PHE A 340 1.19 29.91 -3.07
N SER A 341 1.16 30.36 -1.82
CA SER A 341 0.05 31.18 -1.33
C SER A 341 0.45 32.65 -1.35
N ALA A 342 -0.40 33.53 -1.87
CA ALA A 342 -0.24 34.96 -1.64
C ALA A 342 -1.53 35.60 -1.16
N ARG A 343 -1.34 36.63 -0.35
CA ARG A 343 -2.36 37.63 -0.02
C ARG A 343 -1.83 39.02 -0.33
N PHE A 344 -2.74 39.88 -0.74
CA PHE A 344 -2.46 41.28 -1.01
C PHE A 344 -3.12 42.16 0.06
N ILE A 345 -2.40 43.19 0.47
CA ILE A 345 -2.85 44.21 1.41
C ILE A 345 -2.78 45.55 0.70
N ASN A 346 -3.92 46.23 0.60
CA ASN A 346 -4.03 47.48 -0.14
C ASN A 346 -3.84 48.69 0.77
N GLY A 347 -2.72 49.41 0.64
CA GLY A 347 -2.48 50.69 1.30
C GLY A 347 -3.13 51.90 0.59
N HIS A 348 -3.84 51.69 -0.52
CA HIS A 348 -4.52 52.73 -1.29
C HIS A 348 -5.96 52.95 -0.79
N ASN A 349 -6.49 54.15 -1.03
CA ASN A 349 -7.87 54.51 -0.67
C ASN A 349 -8.92 54.04 -1.72
N GLU A 350 -8.48 53.45 -2.82
CA GLU A 350 -9.32 52.89 -3.88
C GLU A 350 -9.11 51.38 -3.97
N GLY A 351 -10.12 50.63 -4.41
CA GLY A 351 -10.00 49.19 -4.63
C GLY A 351 -9.06 48.86 -5.79
N LEU A 352 -8.32 47.77 -5.68
CA LEU A 352 -7.36 47.31 -6.69
C LEU A 352 -7.73 45.90 -7.17
N ASN A 353 -7.63 45.63 -8.47
CA ASN A 353 -7.72 44.28 -9.01
C ASN A 353 -6.37 43.84 -9.58
N ILE A 354 -5.84 42.72 -9.11
CA ILE A 354 -4.49 42.23 -9.44
C ILE A 354 -4.61 40.86 -10.10
N SER A 355 -4.01 40.68 -11.26
CA SER A 355 -4.00 39.40 -11.97
C SER A 355 -2.63 38.75 -11.91
N VAL A 356 -2.50 37.64 -11.17
CA VAL A 356 -1.24 36.88 -11.00
C VAL A 356 -1.46 35.42 -11.38
N GLY A 357 -0.71 34.93 -12.38
CA GLY A 357 -0.69 33.50 -12.73
C GLY A 357 -2.06 32.91 -13.08
N GLY A 358 -2.95 33.72 -13.68
CA GLY A 358 -4.32 33.33 -14.04
C GLY A 358 -5.35 33.43 -12.90
N GLN A 359 -4.96 33.94 -11.73
CA GLN A 359 -5.85 34.25 -10.60
C GLN A 359 -6.04 35.75 -10.46
N GLU A 360 -7.28 36.19 -10.26
CA GLU A 360 -7.60 37.59 -9.97
C GLU A 360 -7.79 37.83 -8.47
N PHE A 361 -7.28 38.95 -7.97
CA PHE A 361 -7.33 39.37 -6.57
C PHE A 361 -7.98 40.75 -6.48
N GLU A 362 -9.22 40.76 -6.01
CA GLU A 362 -9.90 42.00 -5.65
C GLU A 362 -9.49 42.40 -4.22
N VAL A 363 -8.76 43.52 -4.11
CA VAL A 363 -8.27 44.05 -2.85
C VAL A 363 -9.07 45.29 -2.49
N ALA A 364 -9.84 45.20 -1.40
CA ALA A 364 -10.65 46.31 -0.90
C ALA A 364 -9.79 47.54 -0.53
N PRO A 365 -10.32 48.78 -0.61
CA PRO A 365 -9.60 49.99 -0.21
C PRO A 365 -9.31 50.05 1.29
N ALA A 366 -8.45 50.98 1.70
CA ALA A 366 -8.18 51.34 3.10
C ALA A 366 -7.71 50.16 3.97
N TYR A 367 -6.58 49.56 3.62
CA TYR A 367 -5.98 48.40 4.29
C TYR A 367 -6.80 47.11 4.19
N GLY A 368 -7.63 47.00 3.15
CA GLY A 368 -8.31 45.75 2.81
C GLY A 368 -7.31 44.62 2.54
N ILE A 369 -7.66 43.41 3.00
CA ILE A 369 -6.83 42.20 2.90
C ILE A 369 -7.57 41.16 2.08
N THR A 370 -6.91 40.57 1.07
CA THR A 370 -7.49 39.45 0.33
C THR A 370 -7.37 38.14 1.11
N PRO A 371 -8.29 37.18 0.92
CA PRO A 371 -8.02 35.80 1.31
C PRO A 371 -6.78 35.27 0.60
N ASN A 372 -6.07 34.36 1.26
CA ASN A 372 -4.96 33.63 0.64
C ASN A 372 -5.49 32.85 -0.56
N LYS A 373 -4.86 33.03 -1.73
CA LYS A 373 -5.10 32.17 -2.91
C LYS A 373 -3.81 31.52 -3.37
N SER A 374 -3.96 30.32 -3.92
CA SER A 374 -2.89 29.53 -4.48
C SER A 374 -2.58 29.95 -5.92
N ILE A 375 -1.34 30.33 -6.20
CA ILE A 375 -0.87 30.78 -7.52
C ILE A 375 0.28 29.87 -7.97
N ALA A 376 0.38 29.60 -9.28
CA ALA A 376 1.45 28.80 -9.86
C ALA A 376 2.84 29.40 -9.59
N ARG A 377 3.83 28.57 -9.24
CA ARG A 377 5.23 28.96 -9.12
C ARG A 377 5.70 29.60 -10.42
N GLY A 378 6.34 30.75 -10.30
CA GLY A 378 6.81 31.49 -11.46
C GLY A 378 7.58 32.73 -11.06
N GLU A 379 8.21 33.32 -12.04
CA GLU A 379 8.83 34.62 -11.92
C GLU A 379 7.86 35.68 -12.46
N TYR A 380 7.37 36.53 -11.56
CA TYR A 380 6.27 37.46 -11.81
C TYR A 380 6.77 38.89 -11.79
N ARG A 381 7.48 39.28 -12.85
CA ARG A 381 8.08 40.62 -12.97
C ARG A 381 7.15 41.67 -13.59
N GLU A 382 6.10 41.24 -14.30
CA GLU A 382 5.17 42.11 -15.02
C GLU A 382 3.71 41.80 -14.64
N VAL A 383 3.38 41.94 -13.36
CA VAL A 383 2.01 41.70 -12.89
C VAL A 383 1.14 42.92 -13.11
N LYS A 384 -0.04 42.73 -13.68
CA LYS A 384 -1.03 43.80 -13.92
C LYS A 384 -1.83 44.08 -12.67
N CYS A 385 -1.84 45.34 -12.25
CA CYS A 385 -2.64 45.87 -11.16
C CYS A 385 -3.51 47.02 -11.70
N ILE A 386 -4.82 46.86 -11.67
CA ILE A 386 -5.78 47.80 -12.25
C ILE A 386 -6.50 48.54 -11.11
N SER A 387 -6.43 49.86 -11.12
CA SER A 387 -7.34 50.74 -10.37
C SER A 387 -8.45 51.26 -11.31
N SER A 388 -9.47 51.90 -10.74
CA SER A 388 -10.66 52.43 -11.42
C SER A 388 -10.37 53.27 -12.68
N GLN A 389 -9.19 53.88 -12.79
CA GLN A 389 -8.81 54.76 -13.91
C GLN A 389 -7.40 54.52 -14.47
N MET A 390 -6.57 53.68 -13.83
CA MET A 390 -5.13 53.56 -14.15
C MET A 390 -4.66 52.10 -14.04
N GLU A 391 -3.80 51.68 -14.97
CA GLU A 391 -3.11 50.37 -14.94
C GLU A 391 -1.66 50.56 -14.48
N TYR A 392 -1.26 49.79 -13.47
CA TYR A 392 0.09 49.75 -12.93
C TYR A 392 0.71 48.37 -13.18
N ILE A 393 2.00 48.34 -13.46
CA ILE A 393 2.78 47.10 -13.55
C ILE A 393 3.61 46.96 -12.28
N ILE A 394 3.49 45.81 -11.62
CA ILE A 394 4.22 45.50 -10.39
C ILE A 394 5.16 44.31 -10.57
N ASP A 395 6.32 44.38 -9.94
CA ASP A 395 7.30 43.29 -9.90
C ASP A 395 7.19 42.56 -8.54
N LEU A 396 6.76 41.30 -8.57
CA LEU A 396 6.72 40.42 -7.42
C LEU A 396 7.95 39.51 -7.32
N GLY A 397 8.80 39.50 -8.34
CA GLY A 397 9.97 38.64 -8.47
C GLY A 397 9.63 37.15 -8.53
N LEU A 398 10.58 36.31 -8.12
CA LEU A 398 10.33 34.88 -7.95
C LEU A 398 9.39 34.65 -6.77
N LEU A 399 8.30 33.91 -7.04
CA LEU A 399 7.39 33.41 -6.03
C LEU A 399 7.55 31.89 -6.02
N ASP A 400 8.24 31.42 -4.98
CA ASP A 400 8.77 30.06 -4.94
C ASP A 400 7.82 29.07 -4.24
N PHE A 401 8.02 27.80 -4.51
CA PHE A 401 7.11 26.75 -4.07
C PHE A 401 7.05 26.60 -2.54
N GLY A 402 5.84 26.44 -2.01
CA GLY A 402 5.59 26.22 -0.58
C GLY A 402 5.74 27.46 0.29
N ALA A 403 6.13 28.59 -0.29
CA ALA A 403 6.18 29.87 0.39
C ALA A 403 4.78 30.49 0.52
N SER A 404 4.61 31.31 1.56
CA SER A 404 3.46 32.20 1.72
C SER A 404 3.97 33.63 1.68
N TYR A 405 3.41 34.45 0.79
CA TYR A 405 3.81 35.85 0.65
C TYR A 405 2.68 36.79 1.05
N SER A 406 3.00 37.79 1.86
CA SER A 406 2.19 38.98 2.09
C SER A 406 2.72 40.11 1.24
N VAL A 407 1.93 40.54 0.27
CA VAL A 407 2.31 41.63 -0.62
C VAL A 407 1.57 42.89 -0.18
N ILE A 408 2.30 43.87 0.33
CA ILE A 408 1.75 45.17 0.74
C ILE A 408 1.96 46.16 -0.39
N LEU A 409 0.87 46.77 -0.85
CA LEU A 409 0.88 47.78 -1.89
C LEU A 409 0.85 49.16 -1.22
N LYS A 410 1.95 49.92 -1.30
CA LYS A 410 2.06 51.27 -0.73
C LYS A 410 2.03 52.32 -1.83
N THR A 411 1.50 53.49 -1.52
CA THR A 411 1.50 54.63 -2.44
C THR A 411 2.80 55.40 -2.34
N ASN A 412 3.42 55.69 -3.49
CA ASN A 412 4.55 56.62 -3.60
C ASN A 412 4.20 57.71 -4.65
N LEU A 413 4.96 58.80 -4.68
CA LEU A 413 4.72 59.99 -5.52
C LEU A 413 4.74 59.70 -7.04
N GLN A 414 5.21 58.52 -7.46
CA GLN A 414 5.33 58.10 -8.87
C GLN A 414 4.57 56.80 -9.21
N GLY A 415 3.85 56.18 -8.26
CA GLY A 415 3.11 54.93 -8.51
C GLY A 415 2.87 54.06 -7.27
N ILE A 416 2.61 52.77 -7.49
CA ILE A 416 2.43 51.76 -6.44
C ILE A 416 3.78 51.09 -6.16
N GLU A 417 4.29 51.25 -4.94
CA GLU A 417 5.46 50.54 -4.44
C GLU A 417 5.05 49.23 -3.80
N VAL A 418 5.72 48.13 -4.17
CA VAL A 418 5.40 46.81 -3.66
C VAL A 418 6.38 46.38 -2.60
N PHE A 419 5.87 46.12 -1.40
CA PHE A 419 6.63 45.51 -0.32
C PHE A 419 6.21 44.05 -0.16
N LYS A 420 7.08 43.14 -0.60
CA LYS A 420 6.89 41.70 -0.47
C LYS A 420 7.47 41.21 0.84
N MET A 421 6.63 40.62 1.68
CA MET A 421 7.01 39.90 2.89
C MET A 421 6.85 38.40 2.66
N GLU A 422 7.86 37.62 3.01
CA GLU A 422 7.78 36.16 3.03
C GLU A 422 7.32 35.73 4.44
N ASP A 423 6.06 35.33 4.57
CA ASP A 423 5.47 34.87 5.84
C ASP A 423 5.92 33.45 6.18
N VAL A 424 6.04 32.62 5.15
CA VAL A 424 6.51 31.23 5.24
C VAL A 424 7.57 31.05 4.18
N HIS A 425 8.76 30.60 4.60
CA HIS A 425 9.89 30.41 3.69
C HIS A 425 9.62 29.34 2.64
N ALA A 426 10.15 29.57 1.43
CA ALA A 426 10.21 28.58 0.37
C ALA A 426 10.86 27.28 0.83
N ASN A 427 10.32 26.14 0.42
CA ASN A 427 10.91 24.87 0.82
C ASN A 427 12.17 24.58 0.00
N ASN A 428 13.29 24.37 0.69
CA ASN A 428 14.59 24.05 0.08
C ASN A 428 14.93 22.55 0.14
N VAL A 429 14.15 21.73 0.83
CA VAL A 429 14.43 20.30 1.01
C VAL A 429 13.95 19.53 -0.21
N SER A 430 14.90 18.97 -0.97
CA SER A 430 14.60 18.13 -2.14
C SER A 430 13.86 16.84 -1.75
N ILE A 431 12.86 16.45 -2.54
CA ILE A 431 12.16 15.16 -2.40
C ILE A 431 13.10 13.93 -2.45
N ALA A 432 14.31 14.07 -3.01
CA ALA A 432 15.32 13.01 -3.02
C ALA A 432 15.65 12.45 -1.62
N TRP A 433 15.44 13.24 -0.57
CA TRP A 433 15.61 12.79 0.82
C TRP A 433 14.65 11.67 1.24
N GLN A 434 13.56 11.43 0.50
CA GLN A 434 12.71 10.27 0.73
C GLN A 434 13.28 8.97 0.12
N VAL A 435 14.21 9.04 -0.84
CA VAL A 435 14.77 7.85 -1.51
C VAL A 435 15.41 6.87 -0.53
N PRO A 436 16.31 7.28 0.40
CA PRO A 436 16.87 6.36 1.39
C PRO A 436 15.80 5.72 2.29
N GLN A 437 14.77 6.50 2.62
CA GLN A 437 13.67 6.04 3.47
C GLN A 437 12.83 4.96 2.77
N TYR A 438 12.48 5.16 1.49
CA TYR A 438 11.81 4.16 0.66
C TYR A 438 12.68 2.92 0.42
N ALA A 439 13.99 3.08 0.22
CA ALA A 439 14.90 1.94 0.05
C ALA A 439 14.97 1.06 1.31
N LEU A 440 15.09 1.67 2.49
CA LEU A 440 15.16 0.95 3.76
C LEU A 440 13.85 0.24 4.11
N ILE A 441 12.70 0.89 3.91
CA ILE A 441 11.41 0.27 4.22
C ILE A 441 11.08 -0.89 3.26
N THR A 442 11.42 -0.76 1.98
CA THR A 442 11.23 -1.84 0.98
C THR A 442 12.15 -3.03 1.29
N ALA A 443 13.41 -2.77 1.64
CA ALA A 443 14.31 -3.83 2.13
C ALA A 443 13.73 -4.53 3.38
N GLY A 444 13.16 -3.77 4.32
CA GLY A 444 12.47 -4.30 5.49
C GLY A 444 11.27 -5.18 5.13
N GLU A 445 10.44 -4.74 4.16
CA GLU A 445 9.29 -5.52 3.67
C GLU A 445 9.73 -6.85 3.10
N VAL A 446 10.73 -6.89 2.22
CA VAL A 446 11.17 -8.15 1.62
C VAL A 446 11.73 -9.10 2.68
N MET A 447 12.54 -8.58 3.59
CA MET A 447 13.14 -9.38 4.67
C MET A 447 12.12 -9.92 5.67
N PHE A 448 10.96 -9.27 5.80
CA PHE A 448 9.96 -9.59 6.82
C PHE A 448 8.71 -10.27 6.25
N SER A 449 8.13 -9.69 5.20
CA SER A 449 6.83 -10.06 4.66
C SER A 449 6.88 -11.39 3.91
N ILE A 450 7.84 -11.53 2.98
CA ILE A 450 7.99 -12.73 2.16
C ILE A 450 8.44 -13.91 3.02
N THR A 451 9.51 -13.69 3.81
CA THR A 451 10.09 -14.71 4.68
C THR A 451 9.14 -15.13 5.79
N GLY A 452 8.42 -14.18 6.40
CA GLY A 452 7.51 -14.44 7.52
C GLY A 452 6.34 -15.31 7.10
N LEU A 453 5.77 -15.07 5.92
CA LEU A 453 4.66 -15.87 5.42
C LEU A 453 5.11 -17.28 5.01
N GLU A 454 6.27 -17.41 4.36
CA GLU A 454 6.84 -18.72 4.00
C GLU A 454 7.18 -19.55 5.23
N PHE A 455 7.84 -18.93 6.22
CA PHE A 455 8.10 -19.55 7.52
C PHE A 455 6.80 -20.06 8.13
N SER A 456 5.76 -19.22 8.16
CA SER A 456 4.46 -19.59 8.73
C SER A 456 3.84 -20.82 8.05
N TYR A 457 3.92 -20.90 6.72
CA TYR A 457 3.45 -22.05 5.97
C TYR A 457 4.29 -23.31 6.17
N SER A 458 5.59 -23.16 6.48
CA SER A 458 6.46 -24.30 6.81
C SER A 458 6.15 -24.92 8.17
N GLN A 459 5.64 -24.11 9.10
CA GLN A 459 5.38 -24.50 10.49
C GLN A 459 3.95 -25.01 10.74
N ALA A 460 3.10 -25.01 9.71
CA ALA A 460 1.70 -25.43 9.81
C ALA A 460 1.34 -26.54 8.82
N PRO A 461 0.35 -27.38 9.17
CA PRO A 461 -0.15 -28.42 8.30
C PRO A 461 -0.86 -27.81 7.07
N ALA A 462 -0.93 -28.58 5.98
CA ALA A 462 -1.40 -28.08 4.68
C ALA A 462 -2.83 -27.53 4.72
N ASN A 463 -3.71 -28.15 5.52
CA ASN A 463 -5.10 -27.74 5.72
C ASN A 463 -5.25 -26.43 6.53
N MET A 464 -4.23 -25.98 7.26
CA MET A 464 -4.31 -24.79 8.12
C MET A 464 -3.68 -23.53 7.50
N LYS A 465 -3.11 -23.64 6.30
CA LYS A 465 -2.45 -22.50 5.62
C LYS A 465 -3.41 -21.34 5.37
N SER A 466 -4.69 -21.61 5.09
CA SER A 466 -5.73 -20.59 4.93
C SER A 466 -5.98 -19.79 6.22
N VAL A 467 -5.93 -20.45 7.39
CA VAL A 467 -6.08 -19.81 8.70
C VAL A 467 -4.90 -18.89 9.00
N LEU A 468 -3.69 -19.33 8.68
CA LEU A 468 -2.50 -18.49 8.81
C LEU A 468 -2.52 -17.30 7.86
N GLN A 469 -2.93 -17.50 6.61
CA GLN A 469 -3.09 -16.41 5.64
C GLN A 469 -4.10 -15.36 6.12
N ALA A 470 -5.23 -15.80 6.68
CA ALA A 470 -6.22 -14.91 7.29
C ALA A 470 -5.63 -14.16 8.51
N GLY A 471 -4.89 -14.86 9.37
CA GLY A 471 -4.17 -14.27 10.50
C GLY A 471 -3.16 -13.21 10.05
N TRP A 472 -2.40 -13.49 9.00
CA TRP A 472 -1.41 -12.59 8.42
C TRP A 472 -2.07 -11.30 7.89
N LEU A 473 -3.12 -11.41 7.08
CA LEU A 473 -3.84 -10.25 6.54
C LEU A 473 -4.49 -9.42 7.66
N MET A 474 -4.98 -10.05 8.73
CA MET A 474 -5.43 -9.34 9.92
C MET A 474 -4.34 -8.49 10.57
N THR A 475 -3.08 -8.93 10.57
CA THR A 475 -1.99 -8.11 11.12
C THR A 475 -1.84 -6.78 10.37
N VAL A 476 -2.02 -6.79 9.04
CA VAL A 476 -2.02 -5.59 8.21
C VAL A 476 -3.21 -4.69 8.56
N ALA A 477 -4.39 -5.29 8.72
CA ALA A 477 -5.61 -4.57 9.10
C ALA A 477 -5.46 -3.87 10.46
N PHE A 478 -4.91 -4.58 11.46
CA PHE A 478 -4.62 -4.01 12.79
C PHE A 478 -3.51 -2.96 12.75
N GLY A 479 -2.50 -3.11 11.89
CA GLY A 479 -1.48 -2.09 11.70
C GLY A 479 -2.08 -0.75 11.27
N ASN A 480 -3.01 -0.78 10.30
CA ASN A 480 -3.73 0.43 9.90
C ASN A 480 -4.63 1.01 11.01
N VAL A 481 -5.24 0.16 11.84
CA VAL A 481 -6.01 0.63 13.02
C VAL A 481 -5.10 1.34 14.03
N ILE A 482 -3.89 0.83 14.27
CA ILE A 482 -2.92 1.48 15.16
C ILE A 482 -2.60 2.88 14.64
N VAL A 483 -2.34 3.04 13.34
CA VAL A 483 -2.09 4.37 12.75
C VAL A 483 -3.30 5.28 12.93
N LEU A 484 -4.52 4.78 12.71
CA LEU A 484 -5.75 5.56 12.92
C LEU A 484 -5.87 6.06 14.38
N ILE A 485 -5.62 5.18 15.36
CA ILE A 485 -5.69 5.52 16.79
C ILE A 485 -4.62 6.55 17.14
N VAL A 486 -3.39 6.38 16.68
CA VAL A 486 -2.29 7.33 16.97
C VAL A 486 -2.54 8.68 16.29
N ALA A 487 -2.95 8.68 15.02
CA ALA A 487 -3.10 9.89 14.23
C ALA A 487 -4.31 10.75 14.64
N GLU A 488 -5.41 10.15 15.10
CA GLU A 488 -6.60 10.90 15.55
C GLU A 488 -6.66 11.03 17.09
N GLY A 489 -6.05 10.11 17.84
CA GLY A 489 -6.13 10.08 19.30
C GLY A 489 -5.04 10.85 20.03
N ALA A 490 -3.89 11.12 19.41
CA ALA A 490 -2.74 11.70 20.11
C ALA A 490 -2.48 13.19 19.82
N GLU A 491 -3.19 13.81 18.86
CA GLU A 491 -2.97 15.20 18.38
C GLU A 491 -1.48 15.61 18.30
N LEU A 492 -0.62 14.66 17.92
CA LEU A 492 0.83 14.87 17.92
C LEU A 492 1.26 15.70 16.72
N GLN A 493 2.32 16.49 16.91
CA GLN A 493 3.02 17.10 15.78
C GLN A 493 3.64 16.01 14.90
N GLN A 494 3.65 16.23 13.57
CA GLN A 494 4.06 15.22 12.60
C GLN A 494 5.48 14.66 12.82
N TRP A 495 6.43 15.47 13.29
CA TRP A 495 7.78 15.00 13.61
C TRP A 495 7.78 14.06 14.85
N ALA A 496 6.94 14.35 15.84
CA ALA A 496 6.81 13.52 17.04
C ALA A 496 6.14 12.18 16.72
N GLU A 497 5.18 12.15 15.79
CA GLU A 497 4.62 10.91 15.26
C GLU A 497 5.71 10.01 14.66
N PHE A 498 6.58 10.57 13.81
CA PHE A 498 7.66 9.78 13.19
C PHE A 498 8.64 9.21 14.22
N VAL A 499 9.00 9.99 15.25
CA VAL A 499 9.85 9.52 16.35
C VAL A 499 9.16 8.43 17.16
N LEU A 500 7.85 8.58 17.44
CA LEU A 500 7.06 7.57 18.13
C LEU A 500 7.05 6.24 17.37
N PHE A 501 6.75 6.26 16.07
CA PHE A 501 6.74 5.04 15.26
C PHE A 501 8.13 4.39 15.15
N ALA A 502 9.21 5.20 15.05
CA ALA A 502 10.57 4.68 15.06
C ALA A 502 10.91 4.00 16.40
N ALA A 503 10.57 4.62 17.53
CA ALA A 503 10.79 4.04 18.86
C ALA A 503 9.98 2.76 19.09
N LEU A 504 8.71 2.75 18.67
CA LEU A 504 7.86 1.56 18.74
C LEU A 504 8.40 0.43 17.86
N LEU A 505 8.93 0.74 16.67
CA LEU A 505 9.54 -0.27 15.81
C LEU A 505 10.76 -0.91 16.49
N VAL A 506 11.63 -0.12 17.12
CA VAL A 506 12.78 -0.65 17.87
C VAL A 506 12.31 -1.58 19.00
N ALA A 507 11.30 -1.17 19.77
CA ALA A 507 10.72 -2.01 20.82
C ALA A 507 10.14 -3.32 20.26
N VAL A 508 9.44 -3.25 19.13
CA VAL A 508 8.87 -4.40 18.42
C VAL A 508 9.95 -5.33 17.92
N CYS A 509 11.06 -4.83 17.37
CA CYS A 509 12.20 -5.65 16.97
C CYS A 509 12.81 -6.40 18.15
N ILE A 510 12.92 -5.77 19.32
CA ILE A 510 13.40 -6.42 20.55
C ILE A 510 12.43 -7.52 20.98
N ILE A 511 11.12 -7.21 21.06
CA ILE A 511 10.08 -8.18 21.44
C ILE A 511 10.05 -9.36 20.47
N PHE A 512 10.09 -9.09 19.16
CA PHE A 512 10.10 -10.11 18.12
C PHE A 512 11.34 -11.00 18.24
N SER A 513 12.52 -10.41 18.48
CA SER A 513 13.75 -11.17 18.70
C SER A 513 13.68 -12.09 19.91
N ILE A 514 13.06 -11.63 21.01
CA ILE A 514 12.83 -12.45 22.21
C ILE A 514 11.86 -13.59 21.91
N ILE A 515 10.71 -13.32 21.29
CA ILE A 515 9.70 -14.35 20.97
C ILE A 515 10.31 -15.38 20.00
N ALA A 516 11.06 -14.92 18.99
CA ALA A 516 11.73 -15.78 18.03
C ALA A 516 12.79 -16.68 18.69
N TYR A 517 13.56 -16.16 19.66
CA TYR A 517 14.54 -16.94 20.42
C TYR A 517 13.90 -18.11 21.19
N PHE A 518 12.71 -17.90 21.74
CA PHE A 518 11.96 -18.95 22.47
C PHE A 518 11.06 -19.81 21.56
N TYR A 519 11.07 -19.58 20.25
CA TYR A 519 10.23 -20.33 19.33
C TYR A 519 10.73 -21.76 19.15
N THR A 520 9.82 -22.73 19.29
CA THR A 520 10.11 -24.15 19.07
C THR A 520 9.61 -24.56 17.69
N TYR A 521 10.55 -24.95 16.82
CA TYR A 521 10.24 -25.41 15.47
C TYR A 521 9.42 -26.69 15.50
N VAL A 522 8.39 -26.73 14.67
CA VAL A 522 7.53 -27.90 14.45
C VAL A 522 7.72 -28.36 13.01
N ASN A 523 7.93 -29.65 12.80
CA ASN A 523 8.00 -30.24 11.46
C ASN A 523 6.67 -30.93 11.12
N PRO A 524 5.79 -30.32 10.30
CA PRO A 524 4.48 -30.88 10.00
C PRO A 524 4.58 -32.22 9.25
N LYS A 525 5.61 -32.40 8.42
CA LYS A 525 5.79 -33.64 7.63
C LYS A 525 6.15 -34.85 8.48
N GLN A 526 6.78 -34.64 9.64
CA GLN A 526 7.03 -35.71 10.61
C GLN A 526 5.76 -36.02 11.41
N TRP A 527 4.96 -35.01 11.71
CA TRP A 527 3.68 -35.18 12.39
C TRP A 527 2.66 -35.95 11.54
N ASP A 528 2.49 -35.59 10.26
CA ASP A 528 1.56 -36.28 9.36
C ASP A 528 1.92 -37.76 9.18
N ARG A 529 3.22 -38.11 9.20
CA ARG A 529 3.68 -39.51 9.14
C ARG A 529 3.47 -40.28 10.43
N ASN A 530 3.58 -39.61 11.59
CA ASN A 530 3.49 -40.23 12.91
C ASN A 530 2.07 -40.21 13.48
N SER A 531 1.12 -39.54 12.82
CA SER A 531 -0.29 -39.48 13.22
C SER A 531 -1.04 -40.73 12.77
N PRO A 532 -1.51 -41.60 13.68
CA PRO A 532 -2.26 -42.79 13.30
C PRO A 532 -3.63 -42.37 12.76
N GLY A 533 -3.83 -42.52 11.44
CA GLY A 533 -5.12 -42.23 10.80
C GLY A 533 -5.12 -41.94 9.30
N ILE A 534 -3.99 -42.06 8.58
CA ILE A 534 -3.94 -41.89 7.10
C ILE A 534 -3.90 -43.25 6.36
N ASN A 535 -3.85 -44.38 7.08
CA ASN A 535 -4.14 -45.69 6.52
C ASN A 535 -5.49 -46.17 7.05
N GLY A 536 -6.54 -45.90 6.27
CA GLY A 536 -7.92 -46.34 6.50
C GLY A 536 -8.76 -46.03 5.28
#